data_AF-A0A957FBB1-F1
#
_entry.id   AF-A0A957FBB1-F1
#
_cell.length_a   1.000
_cell.length_b   1.000
_cell.length_c   1.000
_cell.angle_alpha   90.00
_cell.angle_beta   90.00
_cell.angle_gamma   90.00
#
_symmetry.space_group_name_H-M   'P 1'
#
loop_
_entity.id
_entity.type
_entity.pdbx_description
1 polymer ?
#
loop_
_entity_poly.entity_id
_entity_poly.type
_entity_poly.pdbx_seq_one_letter_code
_entity_poly.pdbx_strand_id
1 'polypeptide(L)'
;DGYTLPMLDAALPDDPQALKALIGELVGQLDAKHQAITSLEQRIADLQLQIAVLSRARFGRRSEKLDQQLSQLELMLEELQSTHAEAVADKPARPAAKRPVRKPLPDHLPRETQTLDPETAACPSCGGRLKPLGEDVSEFLEYVPASFKVIRIVRPKCACSACDTIVQAPAASRPIARGLAGPGLLAHVLVAKYADHLPLNRQSEIYAREGIDLPRSTLAEWVGGAHHLLRPLVAALRRYVLDTPKLHGDDTPIPVLAPGKGKTATGRLWTYVRDDRPAGSPDAPAVWFAYSPNRKGEHPARHLQRFEGILQADAYAGFGKLYDSGRVIPAACWAHVRRKFYEIAEAHDSPLAQEALQRIGALYAIEAEIRGQSPQLRQAERQARAGPFPPRQNSCRLYSSVI
;
A
#
# COMPACT_ATOMS: atom_id res chain seq x y z
N ASP A 1 22.16 10.59 61.72
CA ASP A 1 21.11 10.99 62.68
C ASP A 1 20.35 9.77 63.16
N GLY A 2 20.30 9.62 64.49
CA GLY A 2 20.03 8.37 65.18
C GLY A 2 18.61 7.82 65.06
N TYR A 3 18.54 6.50 64.95
CA TYR A 3 17.35 5.74 65.30
C TYR A 3 17.65 4.95 66.58
N THR A 4 17.28 5.53 67.70
CA THR A 4 17.20 4.86 69.00
C THR A 4 16.02 3.87 68.92
N LEU A 5 16.29 2.57 69.01
CA LEU A 5 15.25 1.56 69.22
C LEU A 5 14.57 1.86 70.56
N PRO A 6 13.24 2.05 70.63
CA PRO A 6 12.56 2.14 71.91
C PRO A 6 12.71 0.80 72.61
N MET A 7 13.36 0.81 73.77
CA MET A 7 13.41 -0.34 74.67
C MET A 7 11.97 -0.77 74.98
N LEU A 8 11.69 -2.07 74.83
CA LEU A 8 10.48 -2.70 75.33
C LEU A 8 10.51 -2.69 76.87
N ASP A 9 10.11 -1.58 77.48
CA ASP A 9 9.69 -1.51 78.88
C ASP A 9 8.15 -1.60 78.97
N ALA A 10 7.56 -2.57 78.27
CA ALA A 10 6.18 -2.97 78.47
C ALA A 10 6.20 -4.30 79.22
N ALA A 11 5.67 -4.30 80.45
CA ALA A 11 5.60 -5.43 81.37
C ALA A 11 5.27 -6.76 80.66
N LEU A 12 6.29 -7.60 80.47
CA LEU A 12 6.11 -8.97 80.01
C LEU A 12 5.52 -9.79 81.17
N PRO A 13 4.53 -10.66 80.92
CA PRO A 13 4.01 -11.54 81.96
C PRO A 13 5.09 -12.49 82.48
N ASP A 14 5.21 -12.68 83.80
CA ASP A 14 6.15 -13.65 84.39
C ASP A 14 5.63 -15.11 84.33
N ASP A 15 4.38 -15.31 83.89
CA ASP A 15 3.79 -16.63 83.69
C ASP A 15 4.33 -17.30 82.41
N PRO A 16 4.97 -18.48 82.50
CA PRO A 16 5.51 -19.20 81.34
C PRO A 16 4.45 -19.59 80.30
N GLN A 17 3.18 -19.75 80.69
CA GLN A 17 2.09 -20.04 79.76
C GLN A 17 1.69 -18.79 78.97
N ALA A 18 1.53 -17.64 79.64
CA ALA A 18 1.29 -16.36 79.00
C ALA A 18 2.43 -15.94 78.05
N LEU A 19 3.69 -16.18 78.41
CA LEU A 19 4.84 -15.92 77.52
C LEU A 19 4.84 -16.81 76.27
N LYS A 20 4.52 -18.11 76.41
CA LYS A 20 4.42 -19.02 75.26
C LYS A 20 3.28 -18.63 74.32
N ALA A 21 2.15 -18.15 74.85
CA ALA A 21 1.05 -17.62 74.05
C ALA A 21 1.47 -16.35 73.30
N LEU A 22 2.15 -15.41 73.97
CA LEU A 22 2.66 -14.18 73.35
C LEU A 22 3.70 -14.47 72.25
N ILE A 23 4.59 -15.43 72.47
CA ILE A 23 5.57 -15.88 71.46
C ILE A 23 4.87 -16.52 70.27
N GLY A 24 3.85 -17.37 70.50
CA GLY A 24 3.06 -17.96 69.42
C GLY A 24 2.34 -16.92 68.57
N GLU A 25 1.80 -15.88 69.22
CA GLU A 25 1.16 -14.76 68.54
C GLU A 25 2.18 -13.89 67.77
N LEU A 26 3.35 -13.61 68.35
CA LEU A 26 4.45 -12.90 67.68
C LEU A 26 4.99 -13.66 66.46
N VAL A 27 5.12 -14.99 66.56
CA VAL A 27 5.54 -15.84 65.43
C VAL A 27 4.46 -15.83 64.33
N GLY A 28 3.18 -15.95 64.70
CA GLY A 28 2.08 -15.82 63.75
C GLY A 28 2.03 -14.46 63.04
N GLN A 29 2.30 -13.37 63.78
CA GLN A 29 2.40 -12.02 63.21
C GLN A 29 3.65 -11.85 62.32
N LEU A 30 4.78 -12.48 62.68
CA LEU A 30 6.00 -12.49 61.86
C LEU A 30 5.80 -13.24 60.55
N ASP A 31 5.17 -14.41 60.58
CA ASP A 31 4.86 -15.21 59.39
C ASP A 31 3.87 -14.48 58.48
N ALA A 32 2.82 -13.89 59.04
CA ALA A 32 1.87 -13.08 58.28
C ALA A 32 2.55 -11.86 57.63
N LYS A 33 3.47 -11.20 58.33
CA LYS A 33 4.27 -10.10 57.77
C LYS A 33 5.25 -10.58 56.71
N HIS A 34 5.88 -11.74 56.88
CA HIS A 34 6.79 -12.32 55.88
C HIS A 34 6.06 -12.68 54.58
N GLN A 35 4.86 -13.26 54.69
CA GLN A 35 4.00 -13.55 53.53
C GLN A 35 3.55 -12.26 52.83
N ALA A 36 3.21 -11.21 53.59
CA ALA A 36 2.86 -9.92 53.03
C ALA A 36 4.05 -9.24 52.32
N ILE A 37 5.25 -9.28 52.90
CA ILE A 37 6.48 -8.74 52.29
C ILE A 37 6.79 -9.48 50.99
N THR A 38 6.75 -10.81 50.99
CA THR A 38 7.02 -11.63 49.78
C THR A 38 6.02 -11.30 48.65
N SER A 39 4.74 -11.13 48.99
CA SER A 39 3.70 -10.73 48.03
C SER A 39 3.92 -9.32 47.47
N LEU A 40 4.33 -8.38 48.33
CA LEU A 40 4.67 -7.01 47.91
C LEU A 40 5.93 -6.97 47.04
N GLU A 41 6.95 -7.77 47.33
CA GLU A 41 8.16 -7.88 46.52
C GLU A 41 7.86 -8.42 45.12
N GLN A 42 7.02 -9.46 45.01
CA GLN A 42 6.52 -9.96 43.73
C GLN A 42 5.76 -8.88 42.96
N ARG A 43 4.90 -8.11 43.65
CA ARG A 43 4.15 -7.00 43.04
C ARG A 43 5.06 -5.88 42.57
N ILE A 44 6.11 -5.55 43.32
CA ILE A 44 7.11 -4.55 42.94
C ILE A 44 7.90 -5.01 41.72
N ALA A 45 8.33 -6.28 41.66
CA ALA A 45 9.01 -6.85 40.51
C ALA A 45 8.14 -6.81 39.24
N ASP A 46 6.85 -7.19 39.36
CA ASP A 46 5.88 -7.10 38.26
C ASP A 46 5.66 -5.66 37.79
N LEU A 47 5.51 -4.72 38.73
CA LEU A 47 5.32 -3.31 38.40
C LEU A 47 6.58 -2.69 37.79
N GLN A 48 7.77 -3.07 38.25
CA GLN A 48 9.04 -2.65 37.64
C GLN A 48 9.19 -3.20 36.22
N LEU A 49 8.79 -4.45 35.98
CA LEU A 49 8.76 -5.03 34.63
C LEU A 49 7.77 -4.28 33.73
N GLN A 50 6.57 -3.99 34.22
CA GLN A 50 5.56 -3.22 33.49
C GLN A 50 6.03 -1.80 33.20
N ILE A 51 6.67 -1.12 34.17
CA ILE A 51 7.25 0.21 33.98
C ILE A 51 8.40 0.14 32.99
N ALA A 52 9.24 -0.89 33.00
CA ALA A 52 10.31 -1.07 32.03
C ALA A 52 9.75 -1.29 30.62
N VAL A 53 8.70 -2.11 30.45
CA VAL A 53 8.00 -2.32 29.18
C VAL A 53 7.34 -1.03 28.69
N LEU A 54 6.60 -0.33 29.55
CA LEU A 54 5.92 0.93 29.22
C LEU A 54 6.91 2.07 28.96
N SER A 55 8.02 2.13 29.70
CA SER A 55 9.07 3.13 29.50
C SER A 55 9.87 2.85 28.24
N ARG A 56 10.11 1.58 27.90
CA ARG A 56 10.70 1.17 26.61
C ARG A 56 9.75 1.48 25.45
N ALA A 57 8.44 1.27 25.62
CA ALA A 57 7.40 1.62 24.64
C ALA A 57 7.20 3.14 24.48
N ARG A 58 7.39 3.93 25.54
CA ARG A 58 7.13 5.39 25.57
C ARG A 58 8.38 6.24 25.30
N PHE A 59 9.56 5.84 25.74
CA PHE A 59 10.79 6.67 25.74
C PHE A 59 12.00 6.05 25.03
N GLY A 60 11.93 4.80 24.56
CA GLY A 60 13.10 4.06 24.04
C GLY A 60 13.76 4.56 22.75
N ARG A 61 13.25 5.61 22.07
CA ARG A 61 13.80 6.19 20.82
C ARG A 61 13.32 7.63 20.55
N ARG A 62 13.67 8.62 21.38
CA ARG A 62 13.07 9.97 21.24
C ARG A 62 13.57 10.85 20.08
N SER A 63 14.69 10.54 19.43
CA SER A 63 15.12 11.24 18.20
C SER A 63 14.50 10.60 16.96
N GLU A 64 14.70 9.30 16.73
CA GLU A 64 14.14 8.61 15.56
C GLU A 64 12.61 8.56 15.52
N LYS A 65 11.91 8.50 16.67
CA LYS A 65 10.44 8.48 16.69
C LYS A 65 9.85 9.84 16.31
N LEU A 66 10.52 10.94 16.63
CA LEU A 66 10.10 12.27 16.21
C LEU A 66 10.33 12.43 14.71
N ASP A 67 11.48 11.98 14.21
CA ASP A 67 11.80 11.99 12.78
C ASP A 67 10.90 11.05 11.98
N GLN A 68 10.54 9.89 12.53
CA GLN A 68 9.54 8.97 11.96
C GLN A 68 8.14 9.57 11.99
N GLN A 69 7.76 10.28 13.06
CA GLN A 69 6.47 10.98 13.15
C GLN A 69 6.40 12.15 12.17
N LEU A 70 7.48 12.92 12.02
CA LEU A 70 7.61 13.97 11.02
C LEU A 70 7.55 13.38 9.61
N SER A 71 8.32 12.34 9.33
CA SER A 71 8.29 11.60 8.05
C SER A 71 6.88 11.06 7.75
N GLN A 72 6.20 10.51 8.76
CA GLN A 72 4.82 10.02 8.64
C GLN A 72 3.85 11.18 8.36
N LEU A 73 3.98 12.31 9.04
CA LEU A 73 3.16 13.51 8.82
C LEU A 73 3.43 14.12 7.43
N GLU A 74 4.66 14.08 6.95
CA GLU A 74 5.04 14.52 5.60
C GLU A 74 4.42 13.64 4.54
N LEU A 75 4.51 12.31 4.68
CA LEU A 75 3.84 11.33 3.83
C LEU A 75 2.32 11.56 3.83
N MET A 76 1.75 11.81 5.01
CA MET A 76 0.32 12.09 5.15
C MET A 76 -0.07 13.38 4.41
N LEU A 77 0.69 14.45 4.58
CA LEU A 77 0.41 15.73 3.93
C LEU A 77 0.54 15.62 2.41
N GLU A 78 1.50 14.84 1.94
CA GLU A 78 1.70 14.52 0.53
C GLU A 78 0.52 13.74 -0.08
N GLU A 79 -0.01 12.75 0.65
CA GLU A 79 -1.19 11.99 0.23
C GLU A 79 -2.44 12.90 0.16
N LEU A 80 -2.62 13.80 1.13
CA LEU A 80 -3.71 14.81 1.09
C LEU A 80 -3.59 15.75 -0.12
N GLN A 81 -2.37 16.19 -0.44
CA GLN A 81 -2.15 17.06 -1.59
C GLN A 81 -2.43 16.33 -2.91
N SER A 82 -1.98 15.08 -3.02
CA SER A 82 -2.18 14.26 -4.22
C SER A 82 -3.66 13.93 -4.44
N THR A 83 -4.36 13.48 -3.39
CA THR A 83 -5.80 13.19 -3.44
C THR A 83 -6.63 14.45 -3.72
N HIS A 84 -6.24 15.61 -3.18
CA HIS A 84 -6.87 16.88 -3.54
C HIS A 84 -6.66 17.21 -5.03
N ALA A 85 -5.45 17.03 -5.54
CA ALA A 85 -5.13 17.27 -6.96
C ALA A 85 -5.93 16.34 -7.89
N GLU A 86 -6.05 15.06 -7.55
CA GLU A 86 -6.92 14.11 -8.26
C GLU A 86 -8.38 14.59 -8.31
N ALA A 87 -8.93 15.00 -7.17
CA ALA A 87 -10.30 15.49 -7.07
C ALA A 87 -10.55 16.80 -7.84
N VAL A 88 -9.52 17.65 -7.98
CA VAL A 88 -9.57 18.86 -8.79
C VAL A 88 -9.44 18.55 -10.28
N ALA A 89 -8.61 17.57 -10.65
CA ALA A 89 -8.42 17.14 -12.04
C ALA A 89 -9.71 16.52 -12.64
N ASP A 90 -10.55 15.88 -11.83
CA ASP A 90 -11.83 15.30 -12.25
C ASP A 90 -12.96 16.35 -12.46
N LYS A 91 -12.74 17.63 -12.11
CA LYS A 91 -13.72 18.71 -12.32
C LYS A 91 -13.44 19.49 -13.62
N PRO A 92 -14.47 19.96 -14.34
CA PRO A 92 -14.28 20.86 -15.48
C PRO A 92 -13.54 22.13 -15.04
N ALA A 93 -12.59 22.58 -15.85
CA ALA A 93 -11.70 23.69 -15.51
C ALA A 93 -12.48 24.96 -15.17
N ARG A 94 -12.44 25.37 -13.89
CA ARG A 94 -12.90 26.70 -13.46
C ARG A 94 -11.93 27.79 -13.97
N PRO A 95 -12.41 29.01 -14.26
CA PRO A 95 -11.54 30.12 -14.61
C PRO A 95 -10.55 30.37 -13.47
N ALA A 96 -9.27 30.42 -13.81
CA ALA A 96 -8.17 30.43 -12.86
C ALA A 96 -8.13 31.72 -12.03
N ALA A 97 -8.01 31.59 -10.71
CA ALA A 97 -7.50 32.66 -9.86
C ALA A 97 -6.07 33.03 -10.32
N LYS A 98 -5.65 34.30 -10.08
CA LYS A 98 -4.33 34.83 -10.46
C LYS A 98 -3.22 33.89 -10.01
N ARG A 99 -2.67 33.11 -10.95
CA ARG A 99 -1.54 32.21 -10.70
C ARG A 99 -0.25 33.03 -10.64
N PRO A 100 0.69 32.72 -9.73
CA PRO A 100 1.99 33.37 -9.70
C PRO A 100 2.71 33.22 -11.05
N VAL A 101 3.48 34.23 -11.42
CA VAL A 101 4.31 34.23 -12.63
C VAL A 101 5.29 33.06 -12.53
N ARG A 102 5.34 32.22 -13.57
CA ARG A 102 6.24 31.07 -13.61
C ARG A 102 7.69 31.55 -13.61
N LYS A 103 8.51 31.02 -12.71
CA LYS A 103 9.95 31.19 -12.78
C LYS A 103 10.46 30.55 -14.09
N PRO A 104 11.43 31.18 -14.77
CA PRO A 104 12.10 30.55 -15.91
C PRO A 104 12.81 29.26 -15.46
N LEU A 105 12.98 28.32 -16.38
CA LEU A 105 13.76 27.11 -16.12
C LEU A 105 15.25 27.47 -15.94
N PRO A 106 16.01 26.73 -15.11
CA PRO A 106 17.39 27.06 -14.84
C PRO A 106 18.28 27.09 -16.09
N ASP A 107 19.14 28.10 -16.19
CA ASP A 107 19.95 28.33 -17.39
C ASP A 107 21.06 27.31 -17.61
N HIS A 108 21.54 26.67 -16.55
CA HIS A 108 22.58 25.65 -16.64
C HIS A 108 22.11 24.33 -17.26
N LEU A 109 20.79 24.12 -17.39
CA LEU A 109 20.27 22.89 -17.96
C LEU A 109 20.42 22.86 -19.50
N PRO A 110 20.85 21.73 -20.07
CA PRO A 110 20.97 21.58 -21.52
C PRO A 110 19.59 21.71 -22.17
N ARG A 111 19.54 22.50 -23.26
CA ARG A 111 18.33 22.74 -24.04
C ARG A 111 18.37 21.96 -25.34
N GLU A 112 17.44 21.01 -25.49
CA GLU A 112 17.21 20.33 -26.76
C GLU A 112 16.13 21.09 -27.52
N THR A 113 16.50 21.71 -28.64
CA THR A 113 15.56 22.50 -29.45
C THR A 113 14.96 21.64 -30.55
N GLN A 114 13.64 21.61 -30.61
CA GLN A 114 12.88 20.90 -31.63
C GLN A 114 11.98 21.92 -32.35
N THR A 115 12.21 22.08 -33.66
CA THR A 115 11.43 22.97 -34.50
C THR A 115 10.29 22.20 -35.15
N LEU A 116 9.06 22.67 -34.96
CA LEU A 116 7.86 22.13 -35.59
C LEU A 116 7.42 23.07 -36.70
N ASP A 117 7.86 22.77 -37.92
CA ASP A 117 7.49 23.52 -39.11
C ASP A 117 6.03 23.27 -39.51
N PRO A 118 5.36 24.24 -40.16
CA PRO A 118 4.04 24.04 -40.73
C PRO A 118 3.97 22.78 -41.62
N GLU A 119 2.88 22.03 -41.53
CA GLU A 119 2.67 20.80 -42.31
C GLU A 119 2.73 21.03 -43.82
N THR A 120 2.42 22.25 -44.27
CA THR A 120 2.41 22.63 -45.68
C THR A 120 3.44 23.72 -45.96
N ALA A 121 4.22 23.54 -47.03
CA ALA A 121 5.15 24.56 -47.53
C ALA A 121 4.44 25.72 -48.26
N ALA A 122 3.19 25.52 -48.67
CA ALA A 122 2.34 26.50 -49.33
C ALA A 122 1.13 26.85 -48.46
N CYS A 123 0.52 28.02 -48.72
CA CYS A 123 -0.66 28.45 -47.99
C CYS A 123 -1.85 27.49 -48.25
N PRO A 124 -2.47 26.94 -47.20
CA PRO A 124 -3.60 26.02 -47.35
C PRO A 124 -4.85 26.69 -47.94
N SER A 125 -4.95 28.02 -47.87
CA SER A 125 -6.10 28.78 -48.37
C SER A 125 -5.99 29.17 -49.85
N CYS A 126 -4.79 29.45 -50.36
CA CYS A 126 -4.61 30.01 -51.71
C CYS A 126 -3.41 29.46 -52.50
N GLY A 127 -2.63 28.54 -51.93
CA GLY A 127 -1.41 28.00 -52.57
C GLY A 127 -0.21 28.95 -52.63
N GLY A 128 -0.32 30.17 -52.10
CA GLY A 128 0.76 31.16 -52.13
C GLY A 128 1.96 30.82 -51.24
N ARG A 129 3.11 31.45 -51.50
CA ARG A 129 4.36 31.26 -50.76
C ARG A 129 4.24 31.75 -49.31
N LEU A 130 4.80 30.98 -48.39
CA LEU A 130 4.87 31.29 -46.97
C LEU A 130 6.18 32.04 -46.65
N LYS A 131 6.09 33.13 -45.88
CA LYS A 131 7.23 33.89 -45.36
C LYS A 131 7.26 33.83 -43.83
N PRO A 132 8.44 33.76 -43.19
CA PRO A 132 8.54 33.78 -41.73
C PRO A 132 8.02 35.10 -41.18
N LEU A 133 7.18 35.03 -40.15
CA LEU A 133 6.60 36.18 -39.44
C LEU A 133 7.14 36.28 -38.01
N GLY A 134 7.34 35.14 -37.35
CA GLY A 134 7.83 35.04 -35.98
C GLY A 134 7.82 33.59 -35.51
N GLU A 135 8.00 33.35 -34.21
CA GLU A 135 7.96 32.00 -33.64
C GLU A 135 7.24 32.01 -32.29
N ASP A 136 6.57 30.91 -31.97
CA ASP A 136 6.19 30.61 -30.59
C ASP A 136 7.18 29.62 -30.00
N VAL A 137 7.73 29.95 -28.84
CA VAL A 137 8.64 29.09 -28.09
C VAL A 137 7.92 28.55 -26.86
N SER A 138 8.06 27.27 -26.59
CA SER A 138 7.51 26.62 -25.41
C SER A 138 8.52 25.66 -24.80
N GLU A 139 8.87 25.88 -23.55
CA GLU A 139 9.81 25.05 -22.81
C GLU A 139 9.08 24.14 -21.81
N PHE A 140 9.71 22.99 -21.51
CA PHE A 140 9.33 22.09 -20.44
C PHE A 140 10.54 21.27 -19.98
N LEU A 141 10.49 20.80 -18.74
CA LEU A 141 11.53 20.03 -18.08
C LEU A 141 11.34 18.53 -18.37
N GLU A 142 12.41 17.86 -18.77
CA GLU A 142 12.43 16.42 -19.05
C GLU A 142 13.53 15.74 -18.25
N TYR A 143 13.29 14.48 -17.89
CA TYR A 143 14.24 13.64 -17.20
C TYR A 143 14.84 12.62 -18.16
N VAL A 144 16.16 12.60 -18.25
CA VAL A 144 16.96 11.53 -18.84
C VAL A 144 17.63 10.81 -17.66
N PRO A 145 17.84 9.48 -17.68
CA PRO A 145 18.44 8.80 -16.54
C PRO A 145 19.65 9.56 -15.96
N ALA A 146 19.55 9.91 -14.67
CA ALA A 146 20.52 10.69 -13.91
C ALA A 146 20.78 12.15 -14.36
N SER A 147 19.92 12.77 -15.18
CA SER A 147 20.07 14.18 -15.57
C SER A 147 18.77 14.84 -16.02
N PHE A 148 18.70 16.16 -15.85
CA PHE A 148 17.59 16.97 -16.36
C PHE A 148 18.00 17.70 -17.63
N LYS A 149 17.03 17.86 -18.54
CA LYS A 149 17.15 18.71 -19.72
C LYS A 149 15.90 19.53 -19.92
N VAL A 150 16.02 20.61 -20.68
CA VAL A 150 14.87 21.42 -21.11
C VAL A 150 14.59 21.06 -22.57
N ILE A 151 13.36 20.65 -22.87
CA ILE A 151 12.91 20.55 -24.26
C ILE A 151 12.32 21.89 -24.65
N ARG A 152 12.92 22.52 -25.67
CA ARG A 152 12.48 23.79 -26.25
C ARG A 152 11.79 23.51 -27.57
N ILE A 153 10.47 23.64 -27.60
CA ILE A 153 9.68 23.52 -28.83
C ILE A 153 9.55 24.88 -29.47
N VAL A 154 10.04 25.02 -30.71
CA VAL A 154 9.93 26.23 -31.52
C VAL A 154 8.91 25.97 -32.63
N ARG A 155 7.90 26.82 -32.74
CA ARG A 155 6.84 26.74 -33.75
C ARG A 155 6.86 27.99 -34.61
N PRO A 156 7.54 27.98 -35.77
CA PRO A 156 7.57 29.11 -36.69
C PRO A 156 6.17 29.47 -37.18
N LYS A 157 5.83 30.75 -37.07
CA LYS A 157 4.64 31.36 -37.69
C LYS A 157 5.04 31.87 -39.06
N CYS A 158 4.33 31.41 -40.07
CA CYS A 158 4.52 31.87 -41.43
C CYS A 158 3.26 32.63 -41.89
N ALA A 159 3.44 33.74 -42.59
CA ALA A 159 2.35 34.46 -43.24
C ALA A 159 2.38 34.22 -44.75
N CYS A 160 1.22 34.00 -45.35
CA CYS A 160 1.09 33.92 -46.80
C CYS A 160 1.29 35.30 -47.44
N SER A 161 2.12 35.38 -48.47
CA SER A 161 2.36 36.64 -49.18
C SER A 161 1.22 37.11 -50.08
N ALA A 162 0.16 36.31 -50.27
CA ALA A 162 -0.94 36.60 -51.19
C ALA A 162 -2.26 36.93 -50.49
N CYS A 163 -2.53 36.33 -49.32
CA CYS A 163 -3.80 36.47 -48.61
C CYS A 163 -3.64 36.66 -47.10
N ASP A 164 -2.41 36.95 -46.62
CA ASP A 164 -2.06 37.22 -45.22
C ASP A 164 -2.48 36.15 -44.20
N THR A 165 -2.82 34.94 -44.67
CA THR A 165 -3.16 33.82 -43.80
C THR A 165 -1.94 33.34 -43.02
N ILE A 166 -2.06 33.24 -41.69
CA ILE A 166 -1.02 32.73 -40.81
C ILE A 166 -1.12 31.21 -40.74
N VAL A 167 0.00 30.55 -41.02
CA VAL A 167 0.17 29.10 -40.96
C VAL A 167 1.24 28.78 -39.92
N GLN A 168 0.93 27.85 -39.02
CA GLN A 168 1.82 27.42 -37.95
C GLN A 168 1.50 25.96 -37.63
N ALA A 169 2.52 25.15 -37.30
CA ALA A 169 2.29 23.80 -36.79
C ALA A 169 1.41 23.83 -35.53
N PRO A 170 0.53 22.84 -35.30
CA PRO A 170 -0.22 22.74 -34.05
C PRO A 170 0.72 22.57 -32.85
N ALA A 171 0.26 23.01 -31.67
CA ALA A 171 1.02 22.76 -30.44
C ALA A 171 1.04 21.26 -30.12
N ALA A 172 2.22 20.70 -29.87
CA ALA A 172 2.33 19.32 -29.41
C ALA A 172 1.51 19.11 -28.14
N SER A 173 0.79 17.99 -28.08
CA SER A 173 0.07 17.60 -26.87
C SER A 173 1.06 17.33 -25.75
N ARG A 174 0.67 17.66 -24.52
CA ARG A 174 1.44 17.39 -23.31
C ARG A 174 0.64 16.49 -22.38
N PRO A 175 1.28 15.60 -21.61
CA PRO A 175 0.58 14.76 -20.64
C PRO A 175 -0.29 15.58 -19.68
N ILE A 176 0.25 16.67 -19.15
CA ILE A 176 -0.49 17.64 -18.33
C ILE A 176 -0.56 18.96 -19.10
N ALA A 177 -1.77 19.46 -19.37
CA ALA A 177 -1.97 20.67 -20.15
C ALA A 177 -1.28 21.88 -19.49
N ARG A 178 -0.42 22.57 -20.26
CA ARG A 178 0.44 23.67 -19.77
C ARG A 178 1.37 23.26 -18.63
N GLY A 179 1.56 21.97 -18.36
CA GLY A 179 2.47 21.45 -17.33
C GLY A 179 3.93 21.77 -17.65
N LEU A 180 4.75 21.80 -16.60
CA LEU A 180 6.19 21.99 -16.70
C LEU A 180 6.92 20.67 -17.00
N ALA A 181 6.37 19.53 -16.60
CA ALA A 181 7.02 18.23 -16.79
C ALA A 181 6.67 17.59 -18.14
N GLY A 182 7.70 17.03 -18.78
CA GLY A 182 7.58 16.08 -19.88
C GLY A 182 7.19 14.67 -19.40
N PRO A 183 6.88 13.76 -20.33
CA PRO A 183 6.46 12.40 -20.01
C PRO A 183 7.51 11.59 -19.24
N GLY A 184 8.80 11.74 -19.55
CA GLY A 184 9.88 11.01 -18.87
C GLY A 184 10.03 11.42 -17.41
N LEU A 185 9.95 12.72 -17.13
CA LEU A 185 9.97 13.25 -15.77
C LEU A 185 8.75 12.81 -14.96
N LEU A 186 7.55 12.81 -15.57
CA LEU A 186 6.35 12.29 -14.88
C LEU A 186 6.50 10.80 -14.54
N ALA A 187 7.01 10.00 -15.49
CA ALA A 187 7.29 8.59 -15.24
C ALA A 187 8.32 8.41 -14.12
N HIS A 188 9.42 9.18 -14.14
CA HIS A 188 10.45 9.13 -13.10
C HIS A 188 9.87 9.44 -11.71
N VAL A 189 9.10 10.51 -11.57
CA VAL A 189 8.49 10.91 -10.29
C VAL A 189 7.57 9.81 -9.73
N LEU A 190 6.76 9.17 -10.60
CA LEU A 190 5.85 8.10 -10.20
C LEU A 190 6.59 6.82 -9.81
N VAL A 191 7.57 6.40 -10.61
CA VAL A 191 8.37 5.19 -10.33
C VAL A 191 9.16 5.38 -9.05
N ALA A 192 9.85 6.51 -8.90
CA ALA A 192 10.58 6.83 -7.68
C ALA A 192 9.66 6.80 -6.45
N LYS A 193 8.46 7.38 -6.55
CA LYS A 193 7.50 7.41 -5.44
C LYS A 193 6.98 6.03 -5.06
N TYR A 194 6.49 5.26 -6.04
CA TYR A 194 5.70 4.06 -5.78
C TYR A 194 6.49 2.75 -5.87
N ALA A 195 7.47 2.67 -6.75
CA ALA A 195 8.33 1.49 -6.89
C ALA A 195 9.56 1.57 -5.98
N ASP A 196 10.19 2.75 -5.90
CA ASP A 196 11.45 2.93 -5.14
C ASP A 196 11.23 3.49 -3.73
N HIS A 197 9.96 3.69 -3.33
CA HIS A 197 9.58 4.21 -2.02
C HIS A 197 10.23 5.57 -1.66
N LEU A 198 10.45 6.43 -2.64
CA LEU A 198 11.04 7.76 -2.48
C LEU A 198 9.95 8.85 -2.38
N PRO A 199 9.61 9.33 -1.17
CA PRO A 199 8.53 10.31 -1.01
C PRO A 199 8.81 11.63 -1.72
N LEU A 200 7.77 12.37 -2.10
CA LEU A 200 7.89 13.56 -2.95
C LEU A 200 8.66 14.70 -2.28
N ASN A 201 8.62 14.82 -0.95
CA ASN A 201 9.48 15.78 -0.25
C ASN A 201 10.96 15.47 -0.48
N ARG A 202 11.36 14.20 -0.35
CA ARG A 202 12.74 13.77 -0.58
C ARG A 202 13.13 13.91 -2.04
N GLN A 203 12.22 13.64 -2.98
CA GLN A 203 12.45 13.91 -4.40
C GLN A 203 12.72 15.40 -4.65
N SER A 204 11.88 16.28 -4.08
CA SER A 204 12.04 17.75 -4.17
C SER A 204 13.41 18.20 -3.65
N GLU A 205 13.85 17.69 -2.50
CA GLU A 205 15.18 17.96 -1.96
C GLU A 205 16.32 17.43 -2.83
N ILE A 206 16.16 16.26 -3.44
CA ILE A 206 17.15 15.69 -4.37
C ILE A 206 17.28 16.60 -5.60
N TYR A 207 16.17 17.00 -6.20
CA TYR A 207 16.17 17.89 -7.37
C TYR A 207 16.77 19.27 -7.04
N ALA A 208 16.53 19.78 -5.82
CA ALA A 208 17.12 21.05 -5.37
C ALA A 208 18.65 21.02 -5.33
N ARG A 209 19.29 19.87 -5.09
CA ARG A 209 20.76 19.72 -5.13
C ARG A 209 21.33 19.92 -6.54
N GLU A 210 20.53 19.69 -7.57
CA GLU A 210 20.86 19.95 -8.98
C GLU A 210 20.42 21.36 -9.44
N GLY A 211 19.99 22.22 -8.50
CA GLY A 211 19.52 23.57 -8.78
C GLY A 211 18.08 23.62 -9.34
N ILE A 212 17.30 22.56 -9.15
CA ILE A 212 15.94 22.43 -9.67
C ILE A 212 14.93 22.56 -8.52
N ASP A 213 14.36 23.75 -8.38
CA ASP A 213 13.34 24.08 -7.37
C ASP A 213 11.96 23.58 -7.80
N LEU A 214 11.63 22.33 -7.42
CA LEU A 214 10.31 21.72 -7.64
C LEU A 214 9.59 21.50 -6.31
N PRO A 215 8.63 22.36 -5.92
CA PRO A 215 7.89 22.20 -4.68
C PRO A 215 7.12 20.87 -4.62
N ARG A 216 7.00 20.29 -3.42
CA ARG A 216 6.22 19.06 -3.18
C ARG A 216 4.78 19.17 -3.70
N SER A 217 4.14 20.34 -3.58
CA SER A 217 2.79 20.57 -4.11
C SER A 217 2.72 20.39 -5.63
N THR A 218 3.75 20.82 -6.37
CA THR A 218 3.83 20.65 -7.82
C THR A 218 4.00 19.17 -8.18
N LEU A 219 4.84 18.44 -7.44
CA LEU A 219 4.99 17.00 -7.63
C LEU A 219 3.67 16.25 -7.33
N ALA A 220 2.94 16.65 -6.28
CA ALA A 220 1.64 16.08 -5.93
C ALA A 220 0.58 16.35 -7.02
N GLU A 221 0.57 17.57 -7.60
CA GLU A 221 -0.25 17.89 -8.76
C GLU A 221 0.07 17.02 -9.97
N TRP A 222 1.35 16.70 -10.19
CA TRP A 222 1.78 15.81 -11.27
C TRP A 222 1.32 14.37 -11.05
N VAL A 223 1.41 13.87 -9.82
CA VAL A 223 0.86 12.56 -9.44
C VAL A 223 -0.65 12.50 -9.75
N GLY A 224 -1.41 13.51 -9.32
CA GLY A 224 -2.85 13.57 -9.60
C GLY A 224 -3.19 13.72 -11.09
N GLY A 225 -2.41 14.49 -11.85
CA GLY A 225 -2.57 14.61 -13.29
C GLY A 225 -2.28 13.30 -14.02
N ALA A 226 -1.24 12.58 -13.60
CA ALA A 226 -0.88 11.29 -14.19
C ALA A 226 -1.90 10.20 -13.87
N HIS A 227 -2.54 10.23 -12.70
CA HIS A 227 -3.63 9.31 -12.37
C HIS A 227 -4.68 9.25 -13.48
N HIS A 228 -5.13 10.42 -13.97
CA HIS A 228 -6.14 10.50 -15.04
C HIS A 228 -5.66 9.83 -16.34
N LEU A 229 -4.40 10.04 -16.72
CA LEU A 229 -3.79 9.45 -17.91
C LEU A 229 -3.67 7.92 -17.83
N LEU A 230 -3.50 7.38 -16.62
CA LEU A 230 -3.36 5.93 -16.39
C LEU A 230 -4.70 5.19 -16.31
N ARG A 231 -5.84 5.89 -16.12
CA ARG A 231 -7.17 5.27 -15.99
C ARG A 231 -7.51 4.29 -17.12
N PRO A 232 -7.25 4.57 -18.41
CA PRO A 232 -7.52 3.62 -19.49
C PRO A 232 -6.70 2.32 -19.36
N LEU A 233 -5.45 2.42 -18.91
CA LEU A 233 -4.59 1.26 -18.67
C LEU A 233 -5.11 0.44 -17.50
N VAL A 234 -5.49 1.08 -16.39
CA VAL A 234 -6.10 0.39 -15.24
C VAL A 234 -7.41 -0.31 -15.64
N ALA A 235 -8.23 0.33 -16.48
CA ALA A 235 -9.46 -0.27 -16.99
C ALA A 235 -9.20 -1.47 -17.91
N ALA A 236 -8.18 -1.41 -18.76
CA ALA A 236 -7.74 -2.54 -19.59
C ALA A 236 -7.22 -3.70 -18.73
N LEU A 237 -6.35 -3.41 -17.76
CA LEU A 237 -5.83 -4.38 -16.80
C LEU A 237 -6.95 -5.06 -16.01
N ARG A 238 -7.93 -4.29 -15.52
CA ARG A 238 -9.11 -4.83 -14.85
C ARG A 238 -9.87 -5.82 -15.73
N ARG A 239 -10.14 -5.47 -16.99
CA ARG A 239 -10.84 -6.38 -17.93
C ARG A 239 -10.05 -7.67 -18.11
N TYR A 240 -8.75 -7.57 -18.35
CA TYR A 240 -7.87 -8.72 -18.52
C TYR A 240 -7.80 -9.61 -17.27
N VAL A 241 -7.68 -9.02 -16.07
CA VAL A 241 -7.62 -9.80 -14.82
C VAL A 241 -8.93 -10.53 -14.54
N LEU A 242 -10.07 -9.91 -14.83
CA LEU A 242 -11.40 -10.50 -14.57
C LEU A 242 -11.86 -11.47 -15.66
N ASP A 243 -11.22 -11.49 -16.82
CA ASP A 243 -11.51 -12.39 -17.93
C ASP A 243 -10.70 -13.69 -17.80
N THR A 244 -11.01 -14.48 -16.76
CA THR A 244 -10.30 -15.71 -16.40
C THR A 244 -11.26 -16.71 -15.77
N PRO A 245 -11.10 -18.03 -15.99
CA PRO A 245 -11.94 -19.04 -15.34
C PRO A 245 -11.66 -19.16 -13.83
N LYS A 246 -10.47 -18.76 -13.36
CA LYS A 246 -10.07 -18.76 -11.95
C LYS A 246 -9.44 -17.44 -11.57
N LEU A 247 -9.87 -16.89 -10.44
CA LEU A 247 -9.38 -15.64 -9.88
C LEU A 247 -9.01 -15.85 -8.42
N HIS A 248 -7.85 -15.34 -8.02
CA HIS A 248 -7.49 -15.26 -6.61
C HIS A 248 -7.98 -13.92 -6.04
N GLY A 249 -8.61 -13.95 -4.88
CA GLY A 249 -9.08 -12.76 -4.16
C GLY A 249 -8.48 -12.68 -2.75
N ASP A 250 -7.99 -11.50 -2.39
CA ASP A 250 -7.54 -11.18 -1.04
C ASP A 250 -7.80 -9.70 -0.72
N ASP A 251 -7.66 -9.29 0.54
CA ASP A 251 -7.69 -7.89 0.94
C ASP A 251 -6.62 -7.54 1.96
N THR A 252 -5.90 -6.46 1.70
CA THR A 252 -4.90 -5.94 2.64
C THR A 252 -5.46 -4.69 3.35
N PRO A 253 -5.46 -4.65 4.69
CA PRO A 253 -5.79 -3.43 5.42
C PRO A 253 -4.70 -2.38 5.20
N ILE A 254 -5.10 -1.16 4.86
CA ILE A 254 -4.19 -0.02 4.72
C ILE A 254 -4.64 1.14 5.63
N PRO A 255 -3.71 1.82 6.33
CA PRO A 255 -4.03 3.03 7.06
C PRO A 255 -4.26 4.17 6.05
N VAL A 256 -5.43 4.81 6.12
CA VAL A 256 -5.81 5.92 5.24
C VAL A 256 -6.11 7.14 6.07
N LEU A 257 -5.73 8.29 5.56
CA LEU A 257 -6.03 9.56 6.21
C LEU A 257 -7.53 9.80 6.33
N ALA A 258 -7.94 10.19 7.54
CA ALA A 258 -9.30 10.66 7.80
C ALA A 258 -9.24 12.10 8.34
N PRO A 259 -9.17 13.11 7.44
CA PRO A 259 -9.11 14.51 7.83
C PRO A 259 -10.17 14.89 8.86
N GLY A 260 -9.78 15.69 9.85
CA GLY A 260 -10.66 16.11 10.95
C GLY A 260 -10.81 15.11 12.10
N LYS A 261 -10.27 13.89 11.99
CA LYS A 261 -10.38 12.87 13.06
C LYS A 261 -9.13 12.68 13.91
N GLY A 262 -8.00 13.30 13.53
CA GLY A 262 -6.72 13.16 14.24
C GLY A 262 -6.12 11.74 14.24
N LYS A 263 -6.72 10.80 13.50
CA LYS A 263 -6.30 9.40 13.37
C LYS A 263 -6.55 8.90 11.96
N THR A 264 -5.88 7.82 11.57
CA THR A 264 -6.15 7.11 10.31
C THR A 264 -7.39 6.23 10.45
N ALA A 265 -8.09 6.03 9.33
CA ALA A 265 -9.10 4.99 9.18
C ALA A 265 -8.48 3.77 8.49
N THR A 266 -9.05 2.58 8.70
CA THR A 266 -8.60 1.38 7.99
C THR A 266 -9.36 1.24 6.68
N GLY A 267 -8.68 1.60 5.58
CA GLY A 267 -9.12 1.25 4.22
C GLY A 267 -8.74 -0.18 3.86
N ARG A 268 -9.20 -0.65 2.71
CA ARG A 268 -8.89 -1.97 2.15
C ARG A 268 -8.38 -1.84 0.72
N LEU A 269 -7.31 -2.55 0.43
CA LEU A 269 -6.84 -2.77 -0.92
C LEU A 269 -7.17 -4.21 -1.30
N TRP A 270 -8.23 -4.37 -2.07
CA TRP A 270 -8.63 -5.66 -2.63
C TRP A 270 -7.66 -6.04 -3.75
N THR A 271 -7.15 -7.25 -3.68
CA THR A 271 -6.16 -7.77 -4.62
C THR A 271 -6.80 -8.91 -5.39
N TYR A 272 -6.93 -8.73 -6.71
CA TYR A 272 -7.42 -9.76 -7.62
C TYR A 272 -6.28 -10.22 -8.51
N VAL A 273 -5.91 -11.49 -8.45
CA VAL A 273 -4.77 -12.04 -9.20
C VAL A 273 -5.25 -13.07 -10.21
N ARG A 274 -4.88 -12.86 -11.46
CA ARG A 274 -4.90 -13.84 -12.54
C ARG A 274 -3.49 -14.40 -12.66
N ASP A 275 -3.27 -15.61 -12.14
CA ASP A 275 -2.02 -16.33 -12.33
C ASP A 275 -2.25 -17.85 -12.28
N ASP A 276 -2.47 -18.43 -13.46
CA ASP A 276 -2.64 -19.87 -13.64
C ASP A 276 -1.40 -20.54 -14.24
N ARG A 277 -0.24 -19.86 -14.25
CA ARG A 277 1.03 -20.48 -14.66
C ARG A 277 1.38 -21.72 -13.82
N PRO A 278 1.11 -21.77 -12.49
CA PRO A 278 1.25 -23.02 -11.73
C PRO A 278 0.38 -24.18 -12.24
N ALA A 279 -0.65 -23.90 -13.05
CA ALA A 279 -1.52 -24.86 -13.73
C ALA A 279 -1.19 -25.03 -15.22
N GLY A 280 -0.01 -24.60 -15.67
CA GLY A 280 0.42 -24.71 -17.05
C GLY A 280 -0.26 -23.71 -18.01
N SER A 281 -0.95 -22.69 -17.49
CA SER A 281 -1.51 -21.65 -18.37
C SER A 281 -0.40 -20.83 -19.02
N PRO A 282 -0.49 -20.56 -20.34
CA PRO A 282 0.44 -19.67 -21.05
C PRO A 282 0.10 -18.18 -20.84
N ASP A 283 -1.02 -17.85 -20.21
CA ASP A 283 -1.47 -16.48 -20.04
C ASP A 283 -0.52 -15.66 -19.15
N ALA A 284 -0.29 -14.41 -19.53
CA ALA A 284 0.52 -13.50 -18.75
C ALA A 284 -0.14 -13.25 -17.37
N PRO A 285 0.62 -13.34 -16.26
CA PRO A 285 0.08 -13.08 -14.93
C PRO A 285 -0.24 -11.59 -14.79
N ALA A 286 -1.30 -11.28 -14.06
CA ALA A 286 -1.70 -9.91 -13.81
C ALA A 286 -2.38 -9.77 -12.44
N VAL A 287 -2.24 -8.58 -11.87
CA VAL A 287 -2.92 -8.20 -10.62
C VAL A 287 -3.69 -6.91 -10.83
N TRP A 288 -4.93 -6.88 -10.37
CA TRP A 288 -5.74 -5.67 -10.29
C TRP A 288 -6.04 -5.35 -8.82
N PHE A 289 -5.68 -4.13 -8.43
CA PHE A 289 -5.98 -3.61 -7.11
C PHE A 289 -7.20 -2.69 -7.14
N ALA A 290 -8.09 -2.85 -6.16
CA ALA A 290 -9.24 -1.98 -5.97
C ALA A 290 -9.28 -1.46 -4.53
N TYR A 291 -9.40 -0.14 -4.36
CA TYR A 291 -9.51 0.48 -3.05
C TYR A 291 -10.96 0.54 -2.56
N SER A 292 -11.18 0.34 -1.25
CA SER A 292 -12.41 0.72 -0.57
C SER A 292 -12.15 1.29 0.82
N PRO A 293 -13.04 2.17 1.34
CA PRO A 293 -12.87 2.81 2.65
C PRO A 293 -13.18 1.88 3.84
N ASN A 294 -13.69 0.68 3.58
CA ASN A 294 -14.00 -0.33 4.60
C ASN A 294 -14.02 -1.73 3.97
N ARG A 295 -14.17 -2.79 4.78
CA ARG A 295 -14.13 -4.20 4.33
C ARG A 295 -15.49 -4.76 3.89
N LYS A 296 -16.56 -3.98 3.77
CA LYS A 296 -17.91 -4.54 3.53
C LYS A 296 -17.98 -5.37 2.25
N GLY A 297 -18.77 -6.45 2.28
CA GLY A 297 -18.99 -7.35 1.13
C GLY A 297 -19.61 -6.70 -0.10
N GLU A 298 -20.18 -5.48 0.02
CA GLU A 298 -20.66 -4.70 -1.13
C GLU A 298 -19.56 -4.37 -2.14
N HIS A 299 -18.31 -4.21 -1.68
CA HIS A 299 -17.17 -3.87 -2.52
C HIS A 299 -16.79 -5.04 -3.44
N PRO A 300 -16.46 -6.25 -2.93
CA PRO A 300 -16.19 -7.39 -3.81
C PRO A 300 -17.41 -7.76 -4.66
N ALA A 301 -18.64 -7.60 -4.16
CA ALA A 301 -19.86 -7.77 -4.96
C ALA A 301 -19.89 -6.85 -6.19
N ARG A 302 -19.53 -5.56 -6.03
CA ARG A 302 -19.43 -4.61 -7.14
C ARG A 302 -18.23 -4.90 -8.04
N HIS A 303 -17.07 -5.23 -7.48
CA HIS A 303 -15.84 -5.50 -8.22
C HIS A 303 -16.03 -6.69 -9.19
N LEU A 304 -16.66 -7.76 -8.69
CA LEU A 304 -16.86 -9.04 -9.36
C LEU A 304 -18.28 -9.21 -9.93
N GLN A 305 -19.00 -8.11 -10.16
CA GLN A 305 -20.39 -8.16 -10.66
C GLN A 305 -20.54 -8.92 -11.99
N ARG A 306 -19.50 -8.91 -12.82
CA ARG A 306 -19.47 -9.57 -14.15
C ARG A 306 -18.56 -10.80 -14.22
N PHE A 307 -17.90 -11.16 -13.13
CA PHE A 307 -16.96 -12.29 -13.09
C PHE A 307 -17.72 -13.62 -13.01
N GLU A 308 -17.39 -14.60 -13.83
CA GLU A 308 -17.97 -15.95 -13.76
C GLU A 308 -16.83 -16.96 -13.71
N GLY A 309 -16.93 -17.91 -12.77
CA GLY A 309 -15.88 -18.89 -12.55
C GLY A 309 -15.50 -19.05 -11.08
N ILE A 310 -14.27 -19.48 -10.85
CA ILE A 310 -13.77 -19.90 -9.56
C ILE A 310 -13.13 -18.70 -8.85
N LEU A 311 -13.58 -18.41 -7.62
CA LEU A 311 -12.93 -17.45 -6.74
C LEU A 311 -12.17 -18.19 -5.63
N GLN A 312 -10.84 -18.20 -5.74
CA GLN A 312 -9.96 -18.71 -4.69
C GLN A 312 -9.64 -17.60 -3.68
N ALA A 313 -10.21 -17.68 -2.48
CA ALA A 313 -10.08 -16.66 -1.46
C ALA A 313 -10.00 -17.25 -0.05
N ASP A 314 -9.77 -16.39 0.95
CA ASP A 314 -9.99 -16.77 2.34
C ASP A 314 -11.48 -17.04 2.63
N ALA A 315 -11.79 -17.57 3.81
CA ALA A 315 -13.17 -17.80 4.24
C ALA A 315 -13.86 -16.51 4.73
N TYR A 316 -13.57 -15.37 4.10
CA TYR A 316 -14.18 -14.11 4.49
C TYR A 316 -15.67 -14.09 4.14
N ALA A 317 -16.51 -13.91 5.18
CA ALA A 317 -17.97 -13.92 5.04
C ALA A 317 -18.50 -12.86 4.06
N GLY A 318 -17.76 -11.78 3.79
CA GLY A 318 -18.18 -10.75 2.84
C GLY A 318 -18.21 -11.23 1.38
N PHE A 319 -17.60 -12.37 1.05
CA PHE A 319 -17.76 -13.01 -0.25
C PHE A 319 -19.05 -13.83 -0.38
N GLY A 320 -19.74 -14.17 0.72
CA GLY A 320 -20.85 -15.13 0.71
C GLY A 320 -21.92 -14.85 -0.36
N LYS A 321 -22.36 -13.59 -0.48
CA LYS A 321 -23.38 -13.17 -1.45
C LYS A 321 -22.99 -13.40 -2.92
N LEU A 322 -21.70 -13.51 -3.24
CA LEU A 322 -21.25 -13.82 -4.59
C LEU A 322 -21.63 -15.24 -5.01
N TYR A 323 -21.67 -16.15 -4.03
CA TYR A 323 -21.83 -17.58 -4.25
C TYR A 323 -23.31 -17.99 -4.39
N ASP A 324 -24.24 -17.18 -3.87
CA ASP A 324 -25.69 -17.47 -3.87
C ASP A 324 -26.25 -17.76 -5.27
N SER A 325 -25.72 -17.10 -6.30
CA SER A 325 -26.17 -17.27 -7.69
C SER A 325 -25.57 -18.49 -8.42
N GLY A 326 -24.56 -19.15 -7.84
CA GLY A 326 -23.79 -20.20 -8.51
C GLY A 326 -22.82 -19.73 -9.61
N ARG A 327 -22.94 -18.48 -10.08
CA ARG A 327 -22.02 -17.85 -11.06
C ARG A 327 -20.57 -17.82 -10.58
N VAL A 328 -20.38 -17.60 -9.28
CA VAL A 328 -19.05 -17.64 -8.64
C VAL A 328 -18.97 -18.90 -7.79
N ILE A 329 -17.98 -19.74 -8.08
CA ILE A 329 -17.73 -20.99 -7.38
C ILE A 329 -16.63 -20.72 -6.34
N PRO A 330 -16.89 -20.91 -5.03
CA PRO A 330 -15.87 -20.68 -4.02
C PRO A 330 -14.77 -21.74 -4.08
N ALA A 331 -13.53 -21.33 -3.87
CA ALA A 331 -12.39 -22.20 -3.60
C ALA A 331 -11.62 -21.71 -2.38
N ALA A 332 -11.43 -22.58 -1.38
CA ALA A 332 -10.76 -22.17 -0.14
C ALA A 332 -9.24 -22.08 -0.35
N CYS A 333 -8.64 -20.98 0.11
CA CYS A 333 -7.20 -20.78 0.00
C CYS A 333 -6.41 -21.54 1.08
N TRP A 334 -5.63 -22.55 0.67
CA TRP A 334 -4.78 -23.35 1.56
C TRP A 334 -3.72 -22.54 2.32
N ALA A 335 -3.22 -21.44 1.75
CA ALA A 335 -2.28 -20.57 2.46
C ALA A 335 -2.91 -19.94 3.71
N HIS A 336 -4.18 -19.53 3.63
CA HIS A 336 -4.92 -18.98 4.76
C HIS A 336 -5.26 -20.06 5.80
N VAL A 337 -5.66 -21.26 5.35
CA VAL A 337 -5.89 -22.41 6.25
C VAL A 337 -4.61 -22.77 7.01
N ARG A 338 -3.48 -22.92 6.30
CA ARG A 338 -2.18 -23.22 6.89
C ARG A 338 -1.75 -22.16 7.91
N ARG A 339 -1.92 -20.87 7.58
CA ARG A 339 -1.56 -19.75 8.49
C ARG A 339 -2.29 -19.87 9.83
N LYS A 340 -3.57 -20.26 9.84
CA LYS A 340 -4.33 -20.43 11.08
C LYS A 340 -3.82 -21.57 11.95
N PHE A 341 -3.46 -22.71 11.37
CA PHE A 341 -2.83 -23.79 12.13
C PHE A 341 -1.44 -23.40 12.63
N TYR A 342 -0.67 -22.64 11.85
CA TYR A 342 0.62 -22.12 12.26
C TYR A 342 0.52 -21.18 13.47
N GLU A 343 -0.41 -20.21 13.43
CA GLU A 343 -0.69 -19.30 14.55
C GLU A 343 -1.03 -20.07 15.84
N ILE A 344 -1.83 -21.14 15.76
CA ILE A 344 -2.19 -21.99 16.90
C ILE A 344 -0.99 -22.80 17.40
N ALA A 345 -0.21 -23.39 16.49
CA ALA A 345 0.96 -24.18 16.84
C ALA A 345 2.01 -23.32 17.56
N GLU A 346 2.30 -22.11 17.09
CA GLU A 346 3.23 -21.20 17.77
C GLU A 346 2.73 -20.71 19.11
N ALA A 347 1.42 -20.44 19.26
CA ALA A 347 0.87 -19.90 20.50
C ALA A 347 0.65 -20.96 21.59
N HIS A 348 0.35 -22.21 21.21
CA HIS A 348 -0.17 -23.23 22.13
C HIS A 348 0.51 -24.59 22.03
N ASP A 349 1.54 -24.74 21.20
CA ASP A 349 2.26 -26.01 20.96
C ASP A 349 1.32 -27.21 20.70
N SER A 350 0.21 -26.95 20.00
CA SER A 350 -0.86 -27.93 19.83
C SER A 350 -0.42 -29.07 18.91
N PRO A 351 -0.39 -30.34 19.38
CA PRO A 351 -0.01 -31.48 18.55
C PRO A 351 -0.90 -31.66 17.32
N LEU A 352 -2.21 -31.35 17.46
CA LEU A 352 -3.17 -31.41 16.36
C LEU A 352 -2.87 -30.35 15.29
N ALA A 353 -2.46 -29.14 15.69
CA ALA A 353 -2.09 -28.10 14.75
C ALA A 353 -0.78 -28.46 14.01
N GLN A 354 0.19 -29.05 14.71
CA GLN A 354 1.43 -29.54 14.10
C GLN A 354 1.15 -30.67 13.09
N GLU A 355 0.31 -31.63 13.45
CA GLU A 355 -0.11 -32.71 12.54
C GLU A 355 -0.82 -32.14 11.30
N ALA A 356 -1.72 -31.18 11.47
CA ALA A 356 -2.38 -30.50 10.36
C ALA A 356 -1.36 -29.80 9.43
N LEU A 357 -0.35 -29.12 10.00
CA LEU A 357 0.72 -28.49 9.21
C LEU A 357 1.56 -29.52 8.44
N GLN A 358 1.88 -30.67 9.04
CA GLN A 358 2.60 -31.75 8.37
C GLN A 358 1.80 -32.32 7.20
N ARG A 359 0.50 -32.59 7.40
CA ARG A 359 -0.41 -33.06 6.34
C ARG A 359 -0.54 -32.04 5.21
N ILE A 360 -0.72 -30.75 5.51
CA ILE A 360 -0.73 -29.69 4.51
C ILE A 360 0.62 -29.61 3.76
N GLY A 361 1.73 -29.78 4.48
CA GLY A 361 3.06 -29.84 3.89
C GLY A 361 3.21 -30.96 2.86
N ALA A 362 2.69 -32.16 3.16
CA ALA A 362 2.68 -33.28 2.22
C ALA A 362 1.88 -32.95 0.94
N LEU A 363 0.76 -32.24 1.06
CA LEU A 363 -0.02 -31.78 -0.09
C LEU A 363 0.76 -30.77 -0.94
N TYR A 364 1.46 -29.83 -0.31
CA TYR A 364 2.30 -28.86 -1.01
C TYR A 364 3.49 -29.52 -1.73
N ALA A 365 4.04 -30.61 -1.19
CA ALA A 365 5.08 -31.38 -1.86
C ALA A 365 4.56 -31.98 -3.18
N ILE A 366 3.36 -32.57 -3.17
CA ILE A 366 2.69 -33.07 -4.38
C ILE A 366 2.48 -31.93 -5.38
N GLU A 367 1.93 -30.79 -4.94
CA GLU A 367 1.69 -29.62 -5.81
C GLU A 367 2.96 -29.06 -6.43
N ALA A 368 4.09 -29.12 -5.71
CA ALA A 368 5.38 -28.65 -6.21
C ALA A 368 5.89 -29.50 -7.40
N GLU A 369 5.71 -30.81 -7.34
CA GLU A 369 6.12 -31.75 -8.41
C GLU A 369 5.28 -31.59 -9.69
N ILE A 370 3.99 -31.30 -9.54
CA ILE A 370 3.04 -31.18 -10.67
C ILE A 370 2.85 -29.73 -11.14
N ARG A 371 3.64 -28.79 -10.61
CA ARG A 371 3.54 -27.36 -10.95
C ARG A 371 3.86 -27.12 -12.42
N GLY A 372 3.04 -26.34 -13.09
CA GLY A 372 3.19 -26.01 -14.51
C GLY A 372 2.72 -27.11 -15.46
N GLN A 373 2.26 -28.25 -14.94
CA GLN A 373 1.67 -29.32 -15.74
C GLN A 373 0.24 -28.99 -16.12
N SER A 374 -0.30 -29.71 -17.12
CA SER A 374 -1.67 -29.52 -17.58
C SER A 374 -2.70 -29.78 -16.48
N PRO A 375 -3.88 -29.11 -16.52
CA PRO A 375 -4.94 -29.34 -15.55
C PRO A 375 -5.34 -30.82 -15.40
N GLN A 376 -5.32 -31.59 -16.49
CA GLN A 376 -5.67 -33.02 -16.49
C GLN A 376 -4.64 -33.86 -15.72
N LEU A 377 -3.35 -33.62 -15.95
CA LEU A 377 -2.30 -34.35 -15.24
C LEU A 377 -2.31 -34.00 -13.75
N ARG A 378 -2.47 -32.71 -13.42
CA ARG A 378 -2.58 -32.27 -12.02
C ARG A 378 -3.78 -32.91 -11.31
N GLN A 379 -4.93 -32.99 -11.98
CA GLN A 379 -6.12 -33.64 -11.43
C GLN A 379 -5.87 -35.13 -11.16
N ALA A 380 -5.27 -35.85 -12.11
CA ALA A 380 -4.97 -37.28 -11.97
C ALA A 380 -4.01 -37.54 -10.80
N GLU A 381 -2.92 -36.78 -10.71
CA GLU A 381 -1.93 -36.89 -9.64
C GLU A 381 -2.53 -36.60 -8.25
N ARG A 382 -3.40 -35.59 -8.13
CA ARG A 382 -4.11 -35.30 -6.88
C ARG A 382 -5.02 -36.44 -6.47
N GLN A 383 -5.79 -37.00 -7.40
CA GLN A 383 -6.69 -38.12 -7.11
C GLN A 383 -5.90 -39.37 -6.67
N ALA A 384 -4.77 -39.64 -7.30
CA ALA A 384 -3.92 -40.79 -6.97
C ALA A 384 -3.19 -40.64 -5.63
N ARG A 385 -2.67 -39.44 -5.31
CA ARG A 385 -1.68 -39.25 -4.24
C ARG A 385 -2.19 -38.50 -3.01
N ALA A 386 -3.14 -37.59 -3.20
CA ALA A 386 -3.72 -36.82 -2.09
C ALA A 386 -5.01 -37.46 -1.53
N GLY A 387 -5.55 -38.48 -2.21
CA GLY A 387 -6.69 -39.31 -1.80
C GLY A 387 -8.06 -38.60 -1.84
N PRO A 388 -9.16 -39.34 -1.63
CA PRO A 388 -10.47 -38.75 -1.37
C PRO A 388 -10.48 -38.24 0.08
N PHE A 389 -10.39 -36.94 0.31
CA PHE A 389 -10.78 -36.39 1.61
C PHE A 389 -12.27 -36.75 1.83
N PRO A 390 -12.64 -37.57 2.84
CA PRO A 390 -13.99 -38.11 2.93
C PRO A 390 -15.02 -36.97 3.12
N PRO A 391 -16.14 -36.97 2.38
CA PRO A 391 -17.19 -35.98 2.53
C PRO A 391 -17.99 -36.34 3.79
N ARG A 392 -17.58 -35.83 4.97
CA ARG A 392 -18.46 -35.88 6.16
C ARG A 392 -19.17 -34.57 6.47
N GLN A 393 -18.86 -33.48 5.76
CA GLN A 393 -19.64 -32.25 5.80
C GLN A 393 -19.66 -31.62 4.40
N ASN A 394 -20.84 -31.16 3.97
CA ASN A 394 -21.13 -30.58 2.64
C ASN A 394 -20.33 -29.30 2.28
N SER A 395 -19.24 -28.99 2.98
CA SER A 395 -18.39 -27.81 2.77
C SER A 395 -17.06 -28.12 2.07
N CYS A 396 -16.65 -29.39 1.92
CA CYS A 396 -15.33 -29.77 1.39
C CYS A 396 -15.37 -30.55 0.05
N ARG A 397 -16.22 -30.14 -0.90
CA ARG A 397 -16.23 -30.71 -2.26
C ARG A 397 -15.11 -30.20 -3.20
N LEU A 398 -14.17 -29.39 -2.70
CA LEU A 398 -13.28 -28.59 -3.54
C LEU A 398 -11.85 -29.13 -3.70
N TYR A 399 -11.57 -30.36 -3.25
CA TYR A 399 -10.21 -30.89 -3.33
C TYR A 399 -9.85 -31.42 -4.74
N SER A 400 -10.82 -31.90 -5.52
CA SER A 400 -10.52 -32.66 -6.75
C SER A 400 -10.72 -31.90 -8.07
N SER A 401 -11.28 -30.68 -8.09
CA SER A 401 -11.68 -30.04 -9.36
C SER A 401 -11.35 -28.54 -9.50
N VAL A 402 -10.74 -27.89 -8.51
CA VAL A 402 -10.80 -26.41 -8.41
C VAL A 402 -9.45 -25.71 -8.10
N ILE A 403 -8.29 -26.38 -8.21
CA ILE A 403 -6.96 -25.69 -8.12
C ILE A 403 -6.19 -25.73 -9.43
#